data_AF-A0A927GYS3-F1
#
_entry.id   AF-A0A927GYS3-F1
#
_cell.length_a   1.000
_cell.length_b   1.000
_cell.length_c   1.000
_cell.angle_alpha   90.00
_cell.angle_beta   90.00
_cell.angle_gamma   90.00
#
_symmetry.space_group_name_H-M   'P 1'
#
loop_
_entity.id
_entity.type
_entity.pdbx_description
1 polymer ?
#
loop_
_entity_poly.entity_id
_entity_poly.type
_entity_poly.pdbx_seq_one_letter_code
_entity_poly.pdbx_strand_id
1 'polypeptide(L)' 'MREQNQRKDRSELKMQWVYWVKLYESKFQAGCLAKRMEEDWWIYGYECPQSVEVFRSRKGRFGVRYQL' A
#
# COMPACT_ATOMS: atom_id res chain seq x y z
N MET A 1 16.40 2.81 -42.17
CA MET A 1 15.56 3.63 -41.27
C MET A 1 14.99 2.71 -40.21
N ARG A 2 15.10 3.10 -38.92
CA ARG A 2 14.84 2.26 -37.75
C ARG A 2 13.40 2.49 -37.29
N GLU A 3 12.49 1.56 -37.59
CA GLU A 3 11.16 1.50 -36.97
C GLU A 3 11.05 0.27 -36.09
N GLN A 4 11.78 0.31 -34.96
CA GLN A 4 11.53 -0.54 -33.81
C GLN A 4 11.20 0.38 -32.64
N ASN A 5 9.92 0.74 -32.40
CA ASN A 5 9.50 1.21 -31.08
C ASN A 5 7.98 1.34 -30.85
N GLN A 6 7.24 0.23 -30.92
CA GLN A 6 5.92 0.14 -30.28
C GLN A 6 5.78 -1.13 -29.43
N ARG A 7 6.75 -1.35 -28.53
CA ARG A 7 6.66 -2.29 -27.40
C ARG A 7 6.99 -1.55 -26.11
N LYS A 8 6.06 -0.73 -25.61
CA LYS A 8 6.05 -0.14 -24.26
C LYS A 8 4.77 0.69 -24.20
N ASP A 9 3.86 0.54 -23.28
CA ASP A 9 3.89 -0.17 -22.02
C ASP A 9 2.42 -0.40 -21.66
N ARG A 10 1.96 -1.62 -21.92
CA ARG A 10 0.69 -2.12 -21.41
C ARG A 10 1.00 -2.94 -20.16
N SER A 11 1.87 -2.44 -19.27
CA SER A 11 1.73 -2.81 -17.87
C SER A 11 0.47 -2.08 -17.41
N GLU A 12 -0.69 -2.69 -17.62
CA GLU A 12 -1.40 -3.32 -16.52
C GLU A 12 -1.15 -2.50 -15.26
N LEU A 13 -2.13 -1.66 -14.96
CA LEU A 13 -2.42 -1.05 -13.66
C LEU A 13 -2.36 -2.16 -12.59
N LYS A 14 -1.15 -2.62 -12.26
CA LYS A 14 -0.92 -3.50 -11.13
C LYS A 14 -1.28 -2.62 -9.97
N MET A 15 -2.42 -2.90 -9.37
CA MET A 15 -2.84 -2.35 -8.10
C MET A 15 -1.75 -2.71 -7.07
N GLN A 16 -0.70 -1.89 -6.99
CA GLN A 16 0.49 -2.19 -6.21
C GLN A 16 0.15 -1.95 -4.74
N TRP A 17 -0.16 -3.04 -4.05
CA TRP A 17 -0.26 -3.01 -2.60
C TRP A 17 1.10 -2.65 -2.00
N VAL A 18 1.16 -1.52 -1.33
CA VAL A 18 2.31 -1.09 -0.54
C VAL A 18 2.14 -1.61 0.88
N TYR A 19 3.16 -2.30 1.39
CA TYR A 19 3.13 -2.87 2.74
C TYR A 19 3.90 -1.97 3.69
N TRP A 20 3.28 -1.63 4.82
CA TRP A 20 3.97 -0.92 5.87
C TRP A 20 5.06 -1.79 6.49
N VAL A 21 6.23 -1.20 6.70
CA VAL A 21 7.44 -1.90 7.15
C VAL A 21 7.28 -2.55 8.54
N LYS A 22 6.43 -1.97 9.39
CA LYS A 22 6.27 -2.41 10.78
C LYS A 22 5.08 -3.34 10.96
N LEU A 23 5.31 -4.45 11.66
CA LEU A 23 4.28 -5.32 12.16
C LEU A 23 4.00 -5.05 13.65
N TYR A 24 2.76 -5.25 14.05
CA TYR A 24 2.22 -5.01 15.39
C TYR A 24 1.73 -6.32 16.01
N GLU A 25 1.69 -6.40 17.34
CA GLU A 25 1.23 -7.59 18.04
C GLU A 25 -0.30 -7.63 18.16
N SER A 26 -0.94 -6.46 18.20
CA SER A 26 -2.39 -6.32 18.32
C SER A 26 -3.01 -5.76 17.04
N LYS A 27 -4.20 -6.27 16.70
CA LYS A 27 -5.05 -5.73 15.62
C LYS A 27 -5.40 -4.26 15.88
N PHE A 28 -5.57 -3.87 17.14
CA PHE A 28 -5.91 -2.50 17.52
C PHE A 28 -4.82 -1.52 17.12
N GLN A 29 -3.56 -1.83 17.44
CA GLN A 29 -2.42 -0.98 17.10
C GLN A 29 -2.28 -0.79 15.58
N ALA A 30 -2.44 -1.87 14.81
CA ALA A 30 -2.43 -1.81 13.35
C ALA A 30 -3.65 -1.02 12.81
N GLY A 31 -4.81 -1.14 13.46
CA GLY A 31 -6.01 -0.38 13.11
C GLY A 31 -5.87 1.12 13.34
N CYS A 32 -5.26 1.54 14.45
CA CYS A 32 -4.94 2.95 14.68
C CYS A 32 -4.02 3.52 13.59
N LEU A 33 -3.00 2.75 13.16
CA LEU A 33 -2.13 3.16 12.06
C LEU A 33 -2.90 3.25 10.73
N ALA A 34 -3.76 2.27 10.43
CA ALA A 34 -4.55 2.27 9.21
C ALA A 34 -5.44 3.52 9.13
N LYS A 35 -6.15 3.84 10.21
CA LYS A 35 -6.99 5.05 10.29
C LYS A 35 -6.16 6.33 10.16
N ARG A 36 -5.00 6.38 10.81
CA ARG A 36 -4.06 7.49 10.68
C ARG A 36 -3.57 7.65 9.24
N MET A 37 -3.32 6.57 8.50
CA MET A 37 -2.94 6.66 7.09
C MET A 37 -4.08 7.18 6.21
N GLU A 38 -5.33 6.78 6.48
CA GLU A 38 -6.50 7.31 5.75
C GLU A 38 -6.71 8.82 5.98
N GLU A 39 -6.37 9.34 7.15
CA GLU A 39 -6.60 10.74 7.53
C GLU A 39 -5.37 11.64 7.29
N ASP A 40 -4.17 11.14 7.58
CA ASP A 40 -2.91 11.89 7.58
C ASP A 40 -2.01 11.57 6.36
N TRP A 41 -2.54 10.99 5.28
CA TRP A 41 -1.75 10.64 4.08
C TRP A 41 -0.96 11.83 3.50
N TRP A 42 -1.55 13.02 3.54
CA TRP A 42 -0.98 14.29 3.10
C TRP A 42 0.33 14.67 3.84
N ILE A 43 0.48 14.26 5.09
CA ILE A 43 1.70 14.50 5.89
C ILE A 43 2.88 13.66 5.37
N TYR A 44 2.59 12.50 4.80
CA TYR A 44 3.61 11.57 4.31
C TYR A 44 3.99 11.80 2.84
N GLY A 45 3.39 12.80 2.18
CA GLY A 45 3.63 13.09 0.76
C GLY A 45 3.14 12.00 -0.20
N TYR A 46 2.26 11.11 0.27
CA TYR A 46 1.61 10.11 -0.57
C TYR A 46 0.45 10.74 -1.35
N GLU A 47 0.10 10.14 -2.48
CA GLU A 47 -1.22 10.36 -3.07
C GLU A 47 -2.29 9.79 -2.14
N CYS A 48 -3.52 10.32 -2.21
CA CYS A 48 -4.63 9.87 -1.36
C CYS A 48 -4.81 8.35 -1.50
N PRO A 49 -4.56 7.55 -0.45
CA PRO A 49 -4.62 6.11 -0.56
C PRO A 49 -6.07 5.71 -0.86
N GLN A 50 -6.27 5.00 -1.97
CA GLN A 50 -7.60 4.51 -2.37
C GLN A 50 -8.16 3.49 -1.38
N SER A 51 -7.28 2.71 -0.75
CA SER A 51 -7.66 1.70 0.24
C SER A 51 -6.55 1.48 1.25
N VAL A 52 -6.91 1.32 2.52
CA VAL A 52 -5.99 0.96 3.61
C VAL A 52 -6.59 -0.24 4.36
N GLU A 53 -5.81 -1.31 4.51
CA GLU A 53 -6.27 -2.54 5.13
C GLU A 53 -5.27 -3.08 6.17
N VAL A 54 -5.82 -3.64 7.25
CA VAL A 54 -5.04 -4.41 8.23
C VAL A 54 -5.05 -5.88 7.84
N PHE A 55 -3.87 -6.47 7.66
CA PHE A 55 -3.71 -7.90 7.40
C PHE A 55 -3.05 -8.62 8.59
N ARG A 56 -3.31 -9.92 8.71
CA ARG A 56 -2.65 -10.79 9.70
C ARG A 56 -1.57 -11.62 9.01
N SER A 57 -0.35 -11.53 9.51
CA SER A 57 0.78 -12.37 9.11
C SER A 57 0.58 -13.80 9.61
N ARG A 58 1.20 -14.77 8.91
CA ARG A 58 1.22 -16.18 9.30
C ARG A 58 1.78 -16.42 10.70
N LYS A 59 2.64 -15.51 11.20
CA LYS A 59 3.22 -15.56 12.55
C LYS A 59 2.32 -14.92 13.63
N GLY A 60 1.07 -14.60 13.31
CA GLY A 60 0.09 -14.03 14.24
C GLY A 60 0.15 -12.51 14.41
N ARG A 61 1.19 -11.84 13.90
CA ARG A 61 1.34 -10.37 13.92
C ARG A 61 0.46 -9.67 12.89
N PHE A 62 0.15 -8.40 13.10
CA PHE A 62 -0.69 -7.57 12.23
C PHE A 62 0.14 -6.54 11.48
N GLY A 63 -0.14 -6.34 10.20
CA GLY A 63 0.48 -5.31 9.38
C GLY A 63 -0.58 -4.45 8.70
N VAL A 64 -0.17 -3.30 8.18
CA VAL A 64 -1.02 -2.42 7.38
C VAL A 64 -0.52 -2.44 5.95
N ARG A 65 -1.43 -2.49 4.98
CA ARG A 65 -1.13 -2.33 3.56
C ARG A 65 -2.07 -1.27 2.98
N TYR A 66 -1.63 -0.59 1.93
CA TYR A 66 -2.44 0.40 1.26
C TYR A 66 -2.24 0.36 -0.26
N GLN A 67 -3.18 0.96 -0.98
CA GLN A 67 -3.12 1.17 -2.43
C GLN A 67 -3.18 2.67 -2.68
N LEU A 68 -2.34 3.14 -3.61
CA LEU A 68 -2.38 4.49 -4.16
C LEU A 68 -3.27 4.50 -5.41
#